data_AF-A0A5B9HNL7-F1
#
_entry.id   AF-A0A5B9HNL7-F1
#
_cell.length_a   1.000
_cell.length_b   1.000
_cell.length_c   1.000
_cell.angle_alpha   90.00
_cell.angle_beta   90.00
_cell.angle_gamma   90.00
#
_symmetry.space_group_name_H-M   'P 1'
#
loop_
_entity.id
_entity.type
_entity.pdbx_description
1 polymer ?
#
loop_
_entity_poly.entity_id
_entity_poly.type
_entity_poly.pdbx_seq_one_letter_code
_entity_poly.pdbx_strand_id
1 'polypeptide(L)'
;MNSTNVKEGPYIIAGYAKANSYGKKPIILDIAIVPINTYGVVVESSYERSLYNILCSEGRLVQRIHDYKYHPQWECMLPDGLLLDTDKPTILEVFGMSKNMTSYHARKEAKISHFNSLEEYNFWFWNAFEKPNNMPNIPVKSGILLGD
;
A
#
# COMPACT_ATOMS: atom_id res chain seq x y z
N MET A 1 -12.79 -3.23 11.45
CA MET A 1 -11.69 -2.36 11.90
C MET A 1 -10.49 -2.67 11.02
N ASN A 2 -10.07 -1.74 10.15
CA ASN A 2 -8.78 -1.85 9.48
C ASN A 2 -7.72 -1.66 10.56
N SER A 3 -6.97 -2.72 10.86
CA SER A 3 -5.89 -2.65 11.83
C SER A 3 -4.66 -2.06 11.15
N THR A 4 -4.39 -0.78 11.35
CA THR A 4 -3.11 -0.18 10.99
C THR A 4 -2.01 -0.83 11.82
N ASN A 5 -1.09 -1.54 11.17
CA ASN A 5 -0.03 -2.34 11.83
C ASN A 5 1.36 -1.75 11.53
N VAL A 6 1.58 -0.55 12.04
CA VAL A 6 2.79 0.24 11.83
C VAL A 6 3.52 0.42 13.16
N LYS A 7 4.78 -0.03 13.23
CA LYS A 7 5.54 -0.08 14.49
C LYS A 7 6.31 1.19 14.82
N GLU A 8 6.84 1.88 13.81
CA GLU A 8 7.75 3.02 13.95
C GLU A 8 7.61 3.96 12.77
N GLY A 9 8.39 5.05 12.70
CA GLY A 9 8.59 6.01 11.58
C GLY A 9 7.51 7.11 11.42
N PRO A 10 7.46 7.83 10.28
CA PRO A 10 6.73 9.10 10.22
C PRO A 10 5.20 8.93 10.18
N TYR A 11 4.52 9.95 10.70
CA TYR A 11 3.07 10.11 10.70
C TYR A 11 2.71 11.53 10.25
N ILE A 12 1.59 11.66 9.57
CA ILE A 12 0.91 12.95 9.38
C ILE A 12 -0.17 13.08 10.43
N ILE A 13 -0.22 14.24 11.07
CA ILE A 13 -1.32 14.64 11.94
C ILE A 13 -2.09 15.72 11.22
N ALA A 14 -3.36 15.46 10.92
CA ALA A 14 -4.26 16.40 10.25
C ALA A 14 -5.55 16.53 11.06
N GLY A 15 -6.26 17.64 10.94
CA GLY A 15 -7.47 17.85 11.71
C GLY A 15 -8.12 19.19 11.47
N TYR A 16 -9.27 19.39 12.12
CA TYR A 16 -10.01 20.63 12.07
C TYR A 16 -9.91 21.34 13.42
N ALA A 17 -9.70 22.65 13.39
CA ALA A 17 -9.71 23.48 14.57
C ALA A 17 -10.62 24.70 14.34
N LYS A 18 -11.29 25.13 15.41
CA LYS A 18 -12.18 26.29 15.41
C LYS A 18 -11.60 27.39 16.28
N ALA A 19 -11.51 28.61 15.74
CA ALA A 19 -11.21 29.79 16.53
C ALA A 19 -12.36 30.08 17.51
N ASN A 20 -12.03 30.26 18.79
CA ASN A 20 -13.03 30.39 19.86
C ASN A 20 -13.27 31.85 20.28
N SER A 21 -12.31 32.74 20.02
CA SER A 21 -12.37 34.22 20.11
C SER A 21 -10.98 34.79 19.86
N TYR A 22 -10.88 36.10 19.55
CA TYR A 22 -9.59 36.79 19.44
C TYR A 22 -8.77 36.63 20.73
N GLY A 23 -7.50 36.26 20.60
CA GLY A 23 -6.58 36.06 21.72
C GLY A 23 -6.79 34.79 22.54
N LYS A 24 -7.79 33.93 22.21
CA LYS A 24 -7.98 32.63 22.87
C LYS A 24 -7.42 31.48 22.06
N LYS A 25 -7.00 30.43 22.75
CA LYS A 25 -6.55 29.18 22.11
C LYS A 25 -7.70 28.57 21.29
N PRO A 26 -7.42 28.05 20.08
CA PRO A 26 -8.41 27.37 19.27
C PRO A 26 -8.88 26.05 19.91
N ILE A 27 -10.10 25.63 19.58
CA ILE A 27 -10.65 24.33 19.96
C ILE A 27 -10.36 23.34 18.84
N ILE A 28 -9.76 22.20 19.16
CA ILE A 28 -9.64 21.09 18.21
C ILE A 28 -11.00 20.39 18.09
N LEU A 29 -11.50 20.26 16.86
CA LEU A 29 -12.76 19.59 16.58
C LEU A 29 -12.55 18.11 16.28
N ASP A 30 -11.52 17.80 15.49
CA ASP A 30 -11.22 16.43 15.06
C ASP A 30 -9.74 16.30 14.70
N ILE A 31 -9.20 15.09 14.84
CA ILE A 31 -7.81 14.75 14.53
C ILE A 31 -7.77 13.36 13.87
N ALA A 32 -7.04 13.28 12.76
CA ALA A 32 -6.57 12.03 12.17
C ALA A 32 -5.04 11.94 12.32
N ILE A 33 -4.58 10.77 12.75
CA ILE A 33 -3.15 10.42 12.79
C ILE A 33 -2.95 9.29 11.81
N VAL A 34 -2.21 9.55 10.73
CA VAL A 34 -2.08 8.65 9.59
C VAL A 34 -0.61 8.28 9.41
N PRO A 35 -0.25 6.99 9.42
CA PRO A 35 1.12 6.58 9.14
C PRO A 35 1.45 6.81 7.68
N ILE A 36 2.67 7.29 7.44
CA ILE A 36 3.20 7.52 6.09
C ILE A 36 4.56 6.87 5.90
N ASN A 37 4.98 6.70 4.65
CA ASN A 37 6.38 6.40 4.32
C ASN A 37 7.25 7.69 4.41
N THR A 38 8.55 7.60 4.14
CA THR A 38 9.46 8.77 4.22
C THR A 38 9.18 9.83 3.15
N TYR A 39 8.35 9.52 2.16
CA TYR A 39 7.99 10.37 1.03
C TYR A 39 6.54 10.89 1.11
N GLY A 40 5.83 10.67 2.23
CA GLY A 40 4.48 11.18 2.46
C GLY A 40 3.32 10.29 1.98
N VAL A 41 3.61 9.08 1.49
CA VAL A 41 2.58 8.12 1.06
C VAL A 41 1.95 7.45 2.28
N VAL A 42 0.61 7.48 2.37
CA VAL A 42 -0.14 6.78 3.43
C VAL A 42 0.06 5.28 3.36
N VAL A 43 0.26 4.62 4.51
CA VAL A 43 0.48 3.16 4.59
C VAL A 43 -0.34 2.54 5.72
N GLU A 44 -0.74 1.29 5.55
CA GLU A 44 -1.52 0.52 6.51
C GLU A 44 -0.64 -0.48 7.30
N SER A 45 0.56 -0.81 6.81
CA SER A 45 1.50 -1.69 7.51
C SER A 45 2.96 -1.25 7.42
N SER A 46 3.78 -1.74 8.37
CA SER A 46 5.24 -1.52 8.34
C SER A 46 5.90 -2.15 7.09
N TYR A 47 5.34 -3.24 6.56
CA TYR A 47 5.85 -3.89 5.36
C TYR A 47 5.53 -3.09 4.10
N GLU A 48 4.30 -2.59 4.01
CA GLU A 48 3.91 -1.66 2.94
C GLU A 48 4.80 -0.41 2.94
N ARG A 49 5.14 0.10 4.12
CA ARG A 49 6.11 1.20 4.22
C ARG A 49 7.46 0.87 3.60
N SER A 50 8.02 -0.30 3.88
CA SER A 50 9.29 -0.72 3.28
C SER A 50 9.20 -0.76 1.76
N LEU A 51 8.13 -1.35 1.22
CA LEU A 51 7.88 -1.37 -0.21
C LEU A 51 7.81 0.05 -0.80
N TYR A 52 6.94 0.91 -0.24
CA TYR A 52 6.76 2.26 -0.77
C TYR A 52 7.98 3.16 -0.60
N ASN A 53 8.81 2.96 0.42
CA ASN A 53 10.10 3.66 0.51
C ASN A 53 10.99 3.33 -0.69
N ILE A 54 11.06 2.06 -1.08
CA ILE A 54 11.85 1.61 -2.23
C ILE A 54 11.25 2.17 -3.52
N LEU A 55 9.94 1.98 -3.74
CA LEU A 55 9.24 2.47 -4.93
C LEU A 55 9.42 3.98 -5.13
N CYS A 56 9.26 4.77 -4.06
CA CYS A 56 9.47 6.22 -4.12
C CYS A 56 10.95 6.58 -4.38
N SER A 57 11.90 5.88 -3.73
CA SER A 57 13.33 6.15 -3.93
C SER A 57 13.81 5.85 -5.35
N GLU A 58 13.20 4.85 -5.99
CA GLU A 58 13.48 4.45 -7.37
C GLU A 58 12.69 5.28 -8.41
N GLY A 59 11.85 6.23 -7.97
CA GLY A 59 11.02 7.04 -8.87
C GLY A 59 10.04 6.20 -9.69
N ARG A 60 9.46 5.16 -9.08
CA ARG A 60 8.50 4.25 -9.73
C ARG A 60 7.16 4.93 -9.93
N LEU A 61 6.51 4.62 -11.06
CA LEU A 61 5.14 5.06 -11.32
C LEU A 61 4.17 4.05 -10.71
N VAL A 62 3.73 4.31 -9.48
CA VAL A 62 2.76 3.49 -8.75
C VAL A 62 1.45 4.24 -8.53
N GLN A 63 0.34 3.63 -8.90
CA GLN A 63 -1.00 4.10 -8.57
C GLN A 63 -1.51 3.40 -7.31
N ARG A 64 -1.95 4.18 -6.33
CA ARG A 64 -2.71 3.66 -5.18
C ARG A 64 -4.18 3.52 -5.55
N ILE A 65 -4.77 2.41 -5.15
CA ILE A 65 -6.16 2.11 -5.43
C ILE A 65 -6.96 2.29 -4.15
N HIS A 66 -7.83 3.30 -4.13
CA HIS A 66 -8.68 3.61 -2.99
C HIS A 66 -10.16 3.27 -3.25
N ASP A 67 -10.52 2.95 -4.49
CA ASP A 67 -11.89 2.67 -4.90
C ASP A 67 -11.89 1.66 -6.05
N TYR A 68 -12.53 0.51 -5.84
CA TYR A 68 -12.59 -0.57 -6.82
C TYR A 68 -13.57 -0.27 -7.97
N LYS A 69 -14.37 0.80 -7.91
CA LYS A 69 -15.34 1.11 -8.98
C LYS A 69 -14.70 1.36 -10.34
N TYR A 70 -13.42 1.73 -10.36
CA TYR A 70 -12.63 1.93 -11.58
C TYR A 70 -11.98 0.64 -12.09
N HIS A 71 -12.10 -0.45 -11.34
CA HIS A 71 -11.54 -1.76 -11.65
C HIS A 71 -12.57 -2.85 -11.34
N PRO A 72 -13.71 -2.89 -12.07
CA PRO A 72 -14.77 -3.87 -11.82
C PRO A 72 -14.30 -5.33 -11.93
N GLN A 73 -13.29 -5.59 -12.76
CA GLN A 73 -12.66 -6.90 -12.92
C GLN A 73 -11.94 -7.39 -11.67
N TRP A 74 -11.70 -6.54 -10.66
CA TRP A 74 -11.05 -6.93 -9.41
C TRP A 74 -12.00 -7.49 -8.35
N GLU A 75 -13.29 -7.67 -8.67
CA GLU A 75 -14.29 -8.28 -7.78
C GLU A 75 -14.31 -7.66 -6.37
N CYS A 76 -14.26 -6.33 -6.31
CA CYS A 76 -14.20 -5.55 -5.06
C CYS A 76 -12.95 -5.81 -4.19
N MET A 77 -11.91 -6.44 -4.73
CA MET A 77 -10.62 -6.60 -4.08
C MET A 77 -9.74 -5.37 -4.35
N LEU A 78 -9.22 -4.76 -3.29
CA LEU A 78 -8.30 -3.63 -3.37
C LEU A 78 -6.86 -4.14 -3.19
N PRO A 79 -5.98 -4.00 -4.19
CA PRO A 79 -4.56 -4.24 -4.01
C PRO A 79 -3.88 -3.08 -3.30
N ASP A 80 -2.66 -3.32 -2.79
CA ASP A 80 -1.87 -2.27 -2.12
C ASP A 80 -1.32 -1.23 -3.11
N GLY A 81 -1.19 -1.60 -4.38
CA GLY A 81 -0.81 -0.68 -5.45
C GLY A 81 -0.85 -1.32 -6.84
N LEU A 82 -0.67 -0.48 -7.86
CA LEU A 82 -0.55 -0.88 -9.26
C LEU A 82 0.66 -0.17 -9.88
N LEU A 83 1.69 -0.93 -10.24
CA LEU A 83 2.82 -0.41 -11.02
C LEU A 83 2.39 -0.21 -12.46
N LEU A 84 2.62 0.99 -12.97
CA LEU A 84 2.26 1.40 -14.33
C LEU A 84 3.50 1.54 -15.24
N ASP A 85 4.70 1.42 -14.67
CA ASP A 85 5.97 1.54 -15.39
C ASP A 85 6.60 0.19 -15.74
N THR A 86 5.80 -0.88 -15.83
CA THR A 86 6.21 -2.23 -16.21
C THR A 86 5.56 -2.61 -17.54
N ASP A 87 6.09 -3.64 -18.25
CA ASP A 87 5.67 -3.93 -19.64
C ASP A 87 4.17 -4.19 -19.74
N LYS A 88 3.65 -4.78 -18.67
CA LYS A 88 2.25 -4.97 -18.37
C LYS A 88 2.02 -4.44 -16.97
N PRO A 89 0.95 -3.66 -16.69
CA PRO A 89 0.70 -3.13 -15.36
C PRO A 89 0.75 -4.23 -14.29
N THR A 90 1.50 -4.01 -13.22
CA THR A 90 1.73 -5.03 -12.20
C THR A 90 0.99 -4.70 -10.92
N ILE A 91 0.03 -5.55 -10.55
CA ILE A 91 -0.67 -5.46 -9.28
C ILE A 91 0.29 -5.83 -8.15
N LEU A 92 0.32 -5.01 -7.09
CA LEU A 92 1.15 -5.19 -5.91
C LEU A 92 0.31 -5.55 -4.70
N GLU A 93 0.75 -6.55 -3.94
CA GLU A 93 0.10 -6.96 -2.70
C GLU A 93 1.12 -7.39 -1.63
N VAL A 94 0.95 -6.93 -0.39
CA VAL A 94 1.85 -7.17 0.73
C VAL A 94 1.08 -7.87 1.85
N PHE A 95 1.34 -9.15 2.04
CA PHE A 95 0.67 -9.94 3.06
C PHE A 95 1.43 -9.91 4.40
N GLY A 96 1.00 -9.06 5.33
CA GLY A 96 1.69 -8.81 6.60
C GLY A 96 1.09 -9.41 7.88
N MET A 97 -0.12 -9.98 7.84
CA MET A 97 -0.85 -10.35 9.07
C MET A 97 -0.52 -11.74 9.63
N SER A 98 -0.69 -11.90 10.95
CA SER A 98 -0.30 -13.12 11.67
C SER A 98 -1.06 -14.38 11.27
N LYS A 99 -0.42 -15.56 11.41
CA LYS A 99 -1.01 -16.90 11.18
C LYS A 99 -2.33 -17.16 11.91
N ASN A 100 -2.51 -16.55 13.08
CA ASN A 100 -3.67 -16.78 13.93
C ASN A 100 -4.94 -16.07 13.41
N MET A 101 -4.83 -15.28 12.34
CA MET A 101 -5.96 -14.61 11.68
C MET A 101 -6.45 -15.43 10.50
N THR A 102 -7.15 -16.53 10.77
CA THR A 102 -7.65 -17.47 9.74
C THR A 102 -8.47 -16.81 8.64
N SER A 103 -9.34 -15.85 8.98
CA SER A 103 -10.14 -15.10 7.99
C SER A 103 -9.29 -14.22 7.06
N TYR A 104 -8.14 -13.74 7.54
CA TYR A 104 -7.19 -13.00 6.72
C TYR A 104 -6.51 -13.92 5.69
N HIS A 105 -6.08 -15.11 6.12
CA HIS A 105 -5.39 -16.06 5.23
C HIS A 105 -6.33 -16.62 4.16
N ALA A 106 -7.61 -16.84 4.48
CA ALA A 106 -8.61 -17.17 3.46
C ALA A 106 -8.75 -16.06 2.40
N ARG A 107 -8.73 -14.79 2.82
CA ARG A 107 -8.74 -13.64 1.87
C ARG A 107 -7.45 -13.52 1.07
N LYS A 108 -6.30 -13.82 1.67
CA LYS A 108 -5.01 -13.86 0.97
C LYS A 108 -5.06 -14.84 -0.21
N GLU A 109 -5.46 -16.09 0.04
CA GLU A 109 -5.53 -17.09 -1.03
C GLU A 109 -6.54 -16.71 -2.12
N ALA A 110 -7.69 -16.13 -1.75
CA ALA A 110 -8.65 -15.59 -2.71
C ALA A 110 -8.06 -14.47 -3.58
N LYS A 111 -7.33 -13.51 -2.99
CA LYS A 111 -6.62 -12.45 -3.71
C LYS A 111 -5.55 -13.01 -4.66
N ILE A 112 -4.74 -13.94 -4.17
CA ILE A 112 -3.69 -14.58 -4.98
C ILE A 112 -4.31 -15.30 -6.17
N SER A 113 -5.35 -16.11 -5.94
CA SER A 113 -6.04 -16.83 -7.02
C SER A 113 -6.65 -15.87 -8.03
N HIS A 114 -7.36 -14.85 -7.57
CA HIS A 114 -8.05 -13.90 -8.42
C HIS A 114 -7.08 -13.05 -9.25
N PHE A 115 -6.11 -12.39 -8.62
CA PHE A 115 -5.18 -11.51 -9.34
C PHE A 115 -4.23 -12.27 -10.26
N ASN A 116 -3.87 -13.53 -9.95
CA ASN A 116 -3.12 -14.35 -10.91
C ASN A 116 -3.93 -14.75 -12.15
N SER A 117 -5.26 -14.79 -12.06
CA SER A 117 -6.11 -15.13 -13.21
C SER A 117 -6.34 -13.98 -14.18
N LEU A 118 -5.95 -12.75 -13.84
CA LEU A 118 -6.18 -11.59 -14.70
C LEU A 118 -5.10 -11.48 -15.78
N GLU A 119 -5.47 -11.80 -17.02
CA GLU A 119 -4.58 -11.80 -18.17
C GLU A 119 -4.13 -10.40 -18.61
N GLU A 120 -4.72 -9.32 -18.12
CA GLU A 120 -4.34 -7.93 -18.42
C GLU A 120 -3.31 -7.37 -17.44
N TYR A 121 -3.00 -8.10 -16.36
CA TYR A 121 -2.04 -7.69 -15.34
C TYR A 121 -0.93 -8.72 -15.14
N ASN A 122 0.23 -8.25 -14.66
CA ASN A 122 1.11 -9.10 -13.89
C ASN A 122 0.70 -9.02 -12.42
N PHE A 123 1.02 -10.06 -11.64
CA PHE A 123 0.80 -10.06 -10.21
C PHE A 123 2.11 -10.27 -9.47
N TRP A 124 2.47 -9.31 -8.62
CA TRP A 124 3.58 -9.40 -7.69
C TRP A 124 3.05 -9.33 -6.27
N PHE A 125 3.55 -10.19 -5.41
CA PHE A 125 3.19 -10.13 -4.00
C PHE A 125 4.36 -10.47 -3.10
N TRP A 126 4.30 -9.95 -1.88
CA TRP A 126 5.25 -10.27 -0.82
C TRP A 126 4.53 -10.88 0.37
N ASN A 127 4.85 -12.13 0.69
CA ASN A 127 4.40 -12.80 1.91
C ASN A 127 5.26 -12.38 3.11
N ALA A 128 5.15 -11.11 3.50
CA ALA A 128 5.96 -10.47 4.52
C ALA A 128 5.78 -11.09 5.91
N PHE A 129 4.62 -11.65 6.20
CA PHE A 129 4.41 -12.37 7.45
C PHE A 129 5.32 -13.60 7.59
N GLU A 130 5.45 -14.41 6.53
CA GLU A 130 6.27 -15.63 6.56
C GLU A 130 7.76 -15.33 6.37
N LYS A 131 8.08 -14.36 5.52
CA LYS A 131 9.46 -14.01 5.17
C LYS A 131 9.67 -12.49 5.21
N PRO A 132 9.70 -11.88 6.41
CA PRO A 132 9.76 -10.42 6.58
C PRO A 132 11.06 -9.76 6.12
N ASN A 133 12.12 -10.55 5.91
CA ASN A 133 13.41 -10.05 5.43
C ASN A 133 13.71 -10.47 3.99
N ASN A 134 12.74 -11.08 3.29
CA ASN A 134 12.92 -11.60 1.94
C ASN A 134 11.82 -11.06 1.03
N MET A 135 11.83 -9.74 0.83
CA MET A 135 10.98 -9.10 -0.17
C MET A 135 11.45 -9.54 -1.56
N PRO A 136 10.55 -10.05 -2.43
CA PRO A 136 10.92 -10.39 -3.81
C PRO A 136 11.40 -9.15 -4.56
N ASN A 137 12.24 -9.36 -5.59
CA ASN A 137 12.65 -8.27 -6.46
C ASN A 137 11.41 -7.60 -7.08
N ILE A 138 11.39 -6.27 -7.04
CA ILE A 138 10.31 -5.49 -7.65
C ILE A 138 10.42 -5.64 -9.17
N PRO A 139 9.30 -5.79 -9.90
CA PRO A 139 9.31 -5.91 -11.36
C PRO A 139 10.07 -4.75 -12.02
N VAL A 140 10.84 -5.08 -13.06
CA VAL A 140 11.70 -4.14 -13.78
C VAL A 140 10.88 -3.05 -14.49
N LYS A 141 11.45 -1.86 -14.55
CA LYS A 141 10.87 -0.73 -15.27
C LYS A 141 10.99 -0.94 -16.78
N SER A 142 9.90 -0.77 -17.52
CA SER A 142 9.92 -0.76 -18.99
C SER A 142 10.82 0.35 -19.51
N GLY A 143 11.65 0.02 -20.49
CA GLY A 143 12.54 0.98 -21.13
C GLY A 143 13.90 1.15 -20.46
N ILE A 144 14.23 0.37 -19.42
CA ILE A 144 15.64 0.12 -19.11
C ILE A 144 16.12 -0.92 -20.12
N LEU A 145 16.58 -0.46 -21.28
CA LEU A 145 17.57 -1.22 -22.03
C LEU A 145 18.76 -1.37 -21.08
N LEU A 146 18.96 -2.58 -20.55
CA LEU A 146 20.24 -2.95 -19.97
C LEU A 146 21.25 -2.71 -21.09
N GLY A 147 22.04 -1.63 -20.98
CA GLY A 147 23.12 -1.37 -21.91
C GLY A 147 24.10 -2.51 -21.82
N ASP A 148 24.33 -3.18 -22.95
CA ASP A 148 25.46 -4.07 -23.19
C ASP A 148 26.80 -3.33 -22.98
#